data_AF-A0A6J4XQL3-F1
#
_entry.id   AF-A0A6J4XQL3-F1
#
_cell.length_a   1.000
_cell.length_b   1.000
_cell.length_c   1.000
_cell.angle_alpha   90.00
_cell.angle_beta   90.00
_cell.angle_gamma   90.00
#
_symmetry.space_group_name_H-M   'P 1'
#
loop_
_entity.id
_entity.type
_entity.pdbx_description
1 polymer ?
#
loop_
_entity_poly.entity_id
_entity_poly.type
_entity_poly.pdbx_seq_one_letter_code
_entity_poly.pdbx_strand_id
1 'polypeptide(L)'
;MVDLSNFTIIERTFSGLSLAIRLFDRCATGLTPFGGIDLSLKNSGRKVVRNPSGNFVYLNLDEGNYRVSIKSDYYLEKKFDVSIPLLSSPSENQNDKDVKIRRLDNAVIASVDLLPDVNYPFPSGATLIRGEVIKKENGIIQPVSGAIVRITDSSTTGTESRNTASGETELEFAANRSGQFVLYMNKFEKKKIIEINGKKLGGRKIDQKSVLRLWTILPVLSNAREVQIEYGKTTYTTIEI
;
A
#
# COMPACT_ATOMS: atom_id res chain seq x y z
N MET A 1 -25.90 43.71 46.95
CA MET A 1 -24.95 42.59 47.01
C MET A 1 -25.52 41.50 46.12
N VAL A 2 -25.05 41.40 44.87
CA VAL A 2 -25.61 40.47 43.87
C VAL A 2 -24.81 39.17 43.99
N ASP A 3 -25.52 38.09 44.26
CA ASP A 3 -24.97 36.75 44.37
C ASP A 3 -24.67 36.19 42.97
N LEU A 4 -23.40 35.92 42.68
CA LEU A 4 -22.90 35.42 41.39
C LEU A 4 -22.62 33.90 41.42
N SER A 5 -23.15 33.17 42.39
CA SER A 5 -22.69 31.83 42.75
C SER A 5 -23.06 30.66 41.82
N ASN A 6 -23.53 30.86 40.58
CA ASN A 6 -23.79 29.74 39.64
C ASN A 6 -23.61 30.10 38.15
N PHE A 7 -22.39 30.46 37.73
CA PHE A 7 -22.05 30.46 36.30
C PHE A 7 -21.42 29.11 35.90
N THR A 8 -22.19 28.27 35.21
CA THR A 8 -21.64 27.10 34.50
C THR A 8 -21.06 27.58 33.17
N ILE A 9 -19.73 27.64 33.08
CA ILE A 9 -19.04 27.89 31.81
C ILE A 9 -19.09 26.59 31.00
N ILE A 10 -19.85 26.58 29.91
CA ILE A 10 -19.81 25.50 28.92
C ILE A 10 -18.65 25.80 27.98
N GLU A 11 -17.49 25.21 28.24
CA GLU A 11 -16.35 25.30 27.32
C GLU A 11 -16.62 24.40 26.10
N ARG A 12 -16.93 25.04 24.96
CA ARG A 12 -17.16 24.33 23.71
C ARG A 12 -15.82 24.13 23.01
N THR A 13 -15.23 22.95 23.18
CA THR A 13 -14.06 22.55 22.40
C THR A 13 -14.49 22.22 20.97
N PHE A 14 -13.82 22.85 20.00
CA PHE A 14 -13.98 22.52 18.58
C PHE A 14 -12.79 21.69 18.14
N SER A 15 -13.03 20.53 17.54
CA SER A 15 -12.03 19.74 16.83
C SER A 15 -12.25 19.84 15.32
N GLY A 16 -11.18 20.14 14.58
CA GLY A 16 -11.14 20.12 13.13
C GLY A 16 -10.39 18.87 12.64
N LEU A 17 -10.93 18.23 11.61
CA LEU A 17 -10.23 17.15 10.92
C LEU A 17 -9.09 17.74 10.08
N SER A 18 -7.86 17.34 10.36
CA SER A 18 -6.68 17.79 9.58
C SER A 18 -6.25 16.73 8.56
N LEU A 19 -6.28 15.45 8.96
CA LEU A 19 -5.84 14.34 8.11
C LEU A 19 -6.72 13.11 8.37
N ALA A 20 -7.22 12.52 7.29
CA ALA A 20 -7.86 11.21 7.29
C ALA A 20 -7.06 10.25 6.40
N ILE A 21 -6.70 9.09 6.94
CA ILE A 21 -6.00 8.03 6.23
C ILE A 21 -6.93 6.82 6.11
N ARG A 22 -7.19 6.41 4.88
CA ARG A 22 -7.94 5.21 4.53
C ARG A 22 -6.97 4.15 4.02
N LEU A 23 -6.98 2.99 4.65
CA LEU A 23 -6.12 1.87 4.29
C LEU A 23 -6.90 0.87 3.43
N PHE A 24 -6.26 0.34 2.40
CA PHE A 24 -6.82 -0.65 1.48
C PHE A 24 -5.97 -1.91 1.46
N ASP A 25 -6.62 -3.06 1.57
CA ASP A 25 -5.98 -4.35 1.36
C ASP A 25 -5.94 -4.67 -0.14
N ARG A 26 -4.74 -4.70 -0.73
CA ARG A 26 -4.58 -4.98 -2.17
C ARG A 26 -4.92 -6.43 -2.54
N CYS A 27 -4.89 -7.36 -1.59
CA CYS A 27 -5.17 -8.78 -1.81
C CYS A 27 -6.64 -9.14 -1.59
N ALA A 28 -7.32 -8.43 -0.69
CA ALA A 28 -8.71 -8.66 -0.36
C ALA A 28 -9.56 -7.44 -0.76
N THR A 29 -9.91 -7.36 -2.04
CA THR A 29 -10.63 -6.20 -2.60
C THR A 29 -11.93 -5.92 -1.85
N GLY A 30 -12.08 -4.67 -1.40
CA GLY A 30 -13.28 -4.20 -0.69
C GLY A 30 -13.33 -4.54 0.80
N LEU A 31 -12.30 -5.19 1.36
CA LEU A 31 -12.24 -5.50 2.79
C LEU A 31 -11.33 -4.51 3.54
N THR A 32 -11.73 -4.21 4.78
CA THR A 32 -10.91 -3.45 5.71
C THR A 32 -9.66 -4.27 6.04
N PRO A 33 -8.45 -3.66 6.03
CA PRO A 33 -7.26 -4.34 6.50
C PRO A 33 -7.44 -4.93 7.90
N PHE A 34 -6.92 -6.13 8.12
CA PHE A 34 -7.06 -6.85 9.38
C PHE A 34 -5.70 -7.07 10.08
N GLY A 35 -5.72 -7.50 11.34
CA GLY A 35 -4.54 -7.59 12.20
C GLY A 35 -4.27 -6.31 12.98
N GLY A 36 -3.23 -6.33 13.82
CA GLY A 36 -2.75 -5.14 14.50
C GLY A 36 -2.20 -4.17 13.47
N ILE A 37 -2.72 -2.94 13.44
CA ILE A 37 -2.20 -1.86 12.61
C ILE A 37 -1.86 -0.70 13.54
N ASP A 38 -0.56 -0.40 13.62
CA ASP A 38 -0.04 0.75 14.32
C ASP A 38 0.28 1.85 13.31
N LEU A 39 -0.43 2.97 13.42
CA LEU A 39 -0.27 4.13 12.57
C LEU A 39 0.24 5.29 13.42
N SER A 40 1.41 5.80 13.07
CA SER A 40 2.05 6.92 13.75
C SER A 40 2.39 8.05 12.79
N LEU A 41 2.32 9.28 13.30
CA LEU A 41 2.67 10.50 12.59
C LEU A 41 3.85 11.17 13.29
N LYS A 42 5.04 11.08 12.70
CA LYS A 42 6.26 11.66 13.30
C LYS A 42 6.11 13.17 13.46
N ASN A 43 6.66 13.69 14.57
CA ASN A 43 6.72 15.12 14.92
C ASN A 43 5.38 15.79 15.26
N SER A 44 4.27 15.07 15.33
CA SER A 44 2.97 15.66 15.68
C SER A 44 2.70 15.74 17.19
N GLY A 45 3.25 14.80 17.98
CA GLY A 45 2.84 14.59 19.38
C GLY A 45 1.36 14.18 19.54
N ARG A 46 0.60 14.04 18.44
CA ARG A 46 -0.81 13.69 18.44
C ARG A 46 -0.99 12.18 18.30
N LYS A 47 -1.98 11.65 19.02
CA LYS A 47 -2.41 10.26 18.85
C LYS A 47 -3.42 10.17 17.70
N VAL A 48 -3.29 9.11 16.92
CA VAL A 48 -4.29 8.76 15.91
C VAL A 48 -5.57 8.26 16.59
N VAL A 49 -6.72 8.61 16.01
CA VAL A 49 -8.02 8.08 16.42
C VAL A 49 -8.59 7.28 15.24
N ARG A 50 -9.26 6.16 15.50
CA ARG A 50 -9.99 5.43 14.46
C ARG A 50 -11.46 5.82 14.52
N ASN A 51 -12.03 6.28 13.41
CA ASN A 51 -13.45 6.63 13.33
C ASN A 51 -14.32 5.39 13.03
N PRO A 52 -15.67 5.47 13.14
CA PRO A 52 -16.56 4.34 12.88
C PRO A 52 -16.51 3.79 11.44
N SER A 53 -16.14 4.63 10.47
CA SER A 53 -15.91 4.21 9.08
C SER A 53 -14.60 3.42 8.89
N GLY A 54 -13.81 3.26 9.95
CA GLY A 54 -12.54 2.52 9.95
C GLY A 54 -11.33 3.36 9.55
N ASN A 55 -11.50 4.65 9.24
CA ASN A 55 -10.41 5.55 8.86
C ASN A 55 -9.60 5.97 10.10
N PHE A 56 -8.31 6.20 9.88
CA PHE A 56 -7.41 6.78 10.88
C PHE A 56 -7.42 8.29 10.73
N VAL A 57 -7.81 9.01 11.77
CA VAL A 57 -7.97 10.47 11.75
C VAL A 57 -7.02 11.13 12.73
N TYR A 58 -6.46 12.26 12.28
CA TYR A 58 -5.75 13.21 13.11
C TYR A 58 -6.50 14.53 13.12
N LEU A 59 -6.74 15.03 14.32
CA LEU A 59 -7.48 16.27 14.55
C LEU A 59 -6.50 17.36 14.97
N ASN A 60 -6.75 18.59 14.50
CA ASN A 60 -6.00 19.78 14.91
C ASN A 60 -4.46 19.61 14.79
N LEU A 61 -4.00 19.07 13.65
CA LEU A 61 -2.60 19.14 13.28
C LEU A 61 -2.26 20.57 12.86
N ASP A 62 -1.10 21.04 13.30
CA ASP A 62 -0.51 22.27 12.78
C ASP A 62 -0.13 22.08 11.30
N GLU A 63 -0.02 23.17 10.56
CA GLU A 63 0.50 23.12 9.19
C GLU A 63 1.93 22.58 9.14
N GLY A 64 2.28 21.99 7.99
CA GLY A 64 3.63 21.51 7.73
C GLY A 64 3.66 20.11 7.15
N ASN A 65 4.87 19.56 7.08
CA ASN A 65 5.14 18.26 6.50
C ASN A 65 5.33 17.21 7.59
N TYR A 66 4.58 16.13 7.49
CA TYR A 66 4.63 15.02 8.42
C TYR A 66 5.00 13.74 7.69
N ARG A 67 5.71 12.84 8.38
CA ARG A 67 5.96 11.48 7.90
C ARG A 67 5.04 10.49 8.61
N VAL A 68 4.15 9.88 7.84
CA VAL A 68 3.31 8.78 8.30
C VAL A 68 4.13 7.49 8.29
N SER A 69 3.98 6.67 9.33
CA SER A 69 4.53 5.32 9.40
C SER A 69 3.41 4.35 9.77
N ILE A 70 3.23 3.32 8.94
CA ILE A 70 2.26 2.24 9.15
C ILE A 70 3.05 0.96 9.40
N LYS A 71 2.76 0.30 10.52
CA LYS A 71 3.28 -1.02 10.87
C LYS A 71 2.13 -1.97 11.10
N SER A 72 2.31 -3.23 10.73
CA SER A 72 1.29 -4.26 10.94
C SER A 72 1.91 -5.63 11.06
N ASP A 73 1.17 -6.57 11.63
CA ASP A 73 1.52 -7.98 11.72
C ASP A 73 1.50 -8.68 10.35
N TYR A 74 0.65 -8.20 9.43
CA TYR A 74 0.35 -8.88 8.16
C TYR A 74 0.69 -8.08 6.91
N TYR A 75 1.08 -6.82 7.04
CA TYR A 75 1.40 -5.96 5.91
C TYR A 75 2.81 -5.40 6.03
N LEU A 76 3.46 -5.19 4.89
CA LEU A 76 4.78 -4.57 4.83
C LEU A 76 4.74 -3.16 5.43
N GLU A 77 5.80 -2.81 6.16
CA GLU A 77 5.97 -1.47 6.73
C GLU A 77 5.93 -0.40 5.63
N LYS A 78 5.05 0.59 5.77
CA LYS A 78 4.89 1.66 4.78
C LYS A 78 5.13 3.03 5.41
N LYS A 79 5.90 3.86 4.72
CA LYS A 79 6.21 5.24 5.12
C LYS A 79 5.96 6.17 3.94
N PHE A 80 5.32 7.30 4.20
CA PHE A 80 5.08 8.34 3.20
C PHE A 80 4.95 9.69 3.88
N ASP A 81 5.18 10.75 3.10
CA ASP A 81 5.11 12.12 3.58
C ASP A 81 3.75 12.72 3.20
N VAL A 82 3.20 13.56 4.08
CA VAL A 82 1.93 14.26 3.91
C VAL A 82 2.10 15.72 4.31
N SER A 83 1.59 16.63 3.48
CA SER A 83 1.64 18.07 3.73
C SER A 83 0.27 18.54 4.20
N ILE A 84 0.22 19.11 5.40
CA ILE A 84 -0.96 19.79 5.93
C ILE A 84 -0.87 21.26 5.52
N PRO A 85 -1.79 21.77 4.70
CA PRO A 85 -1.73 23.13 4.20
C PRO A 85 -1.93 24.15 5.34
N LEU A 86 -1.26 25.29 5.22
CA LEU A 86 -1.57 26.49 6.01
C LEU A 86 -3.02 26.87 5.71
N LEU A 87 -3.87 26.80 6.74
CA LEU A 87 -5.22 27.33 6.66
C LEU A 87 -5.07 28.84 6.50
N SER A 88 -5.21 29.34 5.27
CA SER A 88 -5.24 30.78 5.04
C SER A 88 -6.28 31.35 5.98
N SER A 89 -5.86 32.30 6.84
CA SER A 89 -6.75 32.96 7.78
C SER A 89 -8.05 33.28 7.06
N PRO A 90 -9.22 32.89 7.60
CA PRO A 90 -10.49 33.08 6.92
C PRO A 90 -10.52 34.54 6.46
N SER A 91 -10.62 34.75 5.14
CA SER A 91 -10.54 36.08 4.57
C SER A 91 -11.55 36.95 5.33
N GLU A 92 -11.07 38.05 5.90
CA GLU A 92 -11.74 38.87 6.91
C GLU A 92 -13.04 39.53 6.41
N ASN A 93 -13.48 39.21 5.19
CA ASN A 93 -14.48 39.93 4.41
C ASN A 93 -15.80 39.17 4.20
N GLN A 94 -16.22 38.29 5.11
CA GLN A 94 -17.54 37.65 5.00
C GLN A 94 -18.34 37.70 6.30
N ASN A 95 -19.34 38.60 6.32
CA ASN A 95 -20.42 38.77 7.31
C ASN A 95 -21.35 37.54 7.42
N ASP A 96 -20.84 36.34 7.22
CA ASP A 96 -21.66 35.17 6.95
C ASP A 96 -21.87 34.32 8.21
N LYS A 97 -23.12 34.19 8.65
CA LYS A 97 -23.51 33.32 9.77
C LYS A 97 -23.31 31.82 9.47
N ASP A 98 -22.82 31.49 8.28
CA ASP A 98 -22.58 30.14 7.77
C ASP A 98 -21.13 29.64 7.90
N VAL A 99 -20.28 30.33 8.66
CA VAL A 99 -18.85 29.98 8.91
C VAL A 99 -18.63 28.56 9.48
N LYS A 100 -19.68 27.88 9.96
CA LYS A 100 -19.54 26.58 10.63
C LYS A 100 -19.29 25.38 9.72
N ILE A 101 -19.47 25.50 8.40
CA ILE A 101 -19.39 24.34 7.46
C ILE A 101 -18.03 24.23 6.73
N ARG A 102 -17.28 25.32 6.56
CA ARG A 102 -16.05 25.36 5.71
C ARG A 102 -14.83 24.57 6.20
N ARG A 103 -14.85 24.00 7.41
CA ARG A 103 -13.67 23.31 7.97
C ARG A 103 -13.42 21.93 7.37
N LEU A 104 -14.39 21.32 6.70
CA LEU A 104 -14.20 19.98 6.12
C LEU A 104 -13.47 20.00 4.78
N ASP A 105 -13.55 21.11 4.04
CA ASP A 105 -13.02 21.21 2.66
C ASP A 105 -11.49 21.15 2.58
N ASN A 106 -10.79 21.43 3.69
CA ASN A 106 -9.33 21.48 3.75
C ASN A 106 -8.69 20.23 4.36
N ALA A 107 -9.49 19.23 4.75
CA ALA A 107 -8.95 18.00 5.33
C ALA A 107 -8.19 17.19 4.26
N VAL A 108 -6.96 16.81 4.57
CA VAL A 108 -6.18 15.95 3.67
C VAL A 108 -6.71 14.52 3.77
N ILE A 109 -7.08 13.92 2.64
CA ILE A 109 -7.53 12.53 2.57
C ILE A 109 -6.47 11.71 1.83
N ALA A 110 -5.80 10.81 2.56
CA ALA A 110 -4.82 9.90 2.01
C ALA A 110 -5.40 8.48 1.88
N SER A 111 -5.35 7.92 0.68
CA SER A 111 -5.68 6.52 0.42
C SER A 111 -4.39 5.74 0.28
N VAL A 112 -4.25 4.65 1.04
CA VAL A 112 -3.00 3.90 1.13
C VAL A 112 -3.24 2.42 0.91
N ASP A 113 -2.71 1.90 -0.20
CA ASP A 113 -2.66 0.46 -0.43
C ASP A 113 -1.61 -0.19 0.46
N LEU A 114 -2.00 -1.24 1.17
CA LEU A 114 -1.14 -2.10 1.96
C LEU A 114 -0.80 -3.35 1.14
N LEU A 115 0.49 -3.68 1.12
CA LEU A 115 1.01 -4.89 0.50
C LEU A 115 1.17 -5.96 1.58
N PRO A 116 0.78 -7.21 1.31
CA PRO A 116 0.89 -8.28 2.29
C PRO A 116 2.36 -8.59 2.61
N ASP A 117 2.65 -8.89 3.87
CA ASP A 117 3.89 -9.56 4.29
C ASP A 117 3.72 -11.09 4.17
N VAL A 118 4.81 -11.85 4.32
CA VAL A 118 4.82 -13.31 4.28
C VAL A 118 3.94 -13.95 5.36
N ASN A 119 3.66 -13.23 6.45
CA ASN A 119 2.78 -13.69 7.52
C ASN A 119 1.29 -13.46 7.23
N TYR A 120 0.95 -12.79 6.12
CA TYR A 120 -0.43 -12.54 5.75
C TYR A 120 -1.21 -13.86 5.57
N PRO A 121 -2.39 -14.03 6.23
CA PRO A 121 -3.20 -15.24 6.14
C PRO A 121 -4.04 -15.23 4.86
N PHE A 122 -3.40 -15.57 3.75
CA PHE A 122 -4.09 -15.69 2.46
C PHE A 122 -5.24 -16.70 2.52
N PRO A 123 -6.34 -16.46 1.77
CA PRO A 123 -7.45 -17.40 1.72
C PRO A 123 -7.02 -18.76 1.17
N SER A 124 -7.71 -19.82 1.59
CA SER A 124 -7.46 -21.17 1.06
C SER A 124 -7.68 -21.21 -0.46
N GLY A 125 -6.79 -21.91 -1.16
CA GLY A 125 -6.79 -21.95 -2.63
C GLY A 125 -6.29 -20.67 -3.30
N ALA A 126 -5.66 -19.76 -2.55
CA ALA A 126 -4.89 -18.66 -3.14
C ALA A 126 -3.74 -19.21 -4.00
N THR A 127 -3.48 -18.54 -5.13
CA THR A 127 -2.27 -18.80 -5.93
C THR A 127 -1.16 -17.88 -5.41
N LEU A 128 -0.12 -18.47 -4.85
CA LEU A 128 0.97 -17.74 -4.19
C LEU A 128 2.31 -18.09 -4.81
N ILE A 129 3.18 -17.09 -4.89
CA ILE A 129 4.62 -17.31 -5.04
C ILE A 129 5.27 -16.81 -3.77
N ARG A 130 5.89 -17.70 -3.01
CA ARG A 130 6.68 -17.36 -1.85
C ARG A 130 8.15 -17.54 -2.19
N GLY A 131 8.99 -16.70 -1.63
CA GLY A 131 10.40 -16.86 -1.87
C GLY A 131 11.27 -15.97 -1.04
N GLU A 132 12.55 -16.01 -1.36
CA GLU A 132 13.58 -15.19 -0.76
C GLU A 132 14.48 -14.59 -1.84
N VAL A 133 14.92 -13.37 -1.63
CA VAL A 133 15.97 -12.72 -2.42
C VAL A 133 17.26 -12.79 -1.61
N ILE A 134 18.28 -13.40 -2.18
CA ILE A 134 19.59 -13.59 -1.55
C ILE A 134 20.69 -13.03 -2.45
N LYS A 135 21.75 -12.53 -1.83
CA LYS A 135 23.01 -12.18 -2.49
C LYS A 135 24.06 -13.18 -2.04
N LYS A 136 24.84 -13.71 -2.99
CA LYS A 136 25.95 -14.61 -2.69
C LYS A 136 27.28 -13.91 -2.95
N GLU A 137 28.02 -13.64 -1.89
CA GLU A 137 29.32 -12.97 -1.97
C GLU A 137 30.37 -13.80 -1.22
N ASN A 138 31.41 -14.25 -1.93
CA ASN A 138 32.48 -15.10 -1.38
C ASN A 138 31.95 -16.38 -0.69
N GLY A 139 30.87 -16.95 -1.22
CA GLY A 139 30.22 -18.14 -0.64
C GLY A 139 29.30 -17.86 0.55
N ILE A 140 29.23 -16.61 1.03
CA ILE A 140 28.32 -16.17 2.09
C ILE A 140 26.97 -15.80 1.47
N ILE A 141 25.89 -16.39 1.97
CA ILE A 141 24.51 -16.09 1.58
C ILE A 141 23.97 -15.00 2.50
N GLN A 142 23.51 -13.88 1.93
CA GLN A 142 22.91 -12.78 2.67
C GLN A 142 21.51 -12.47 2.14
N PRO A 143 20.49 -12.36 3.00
CA PRO A 143 19.17 -11.94 2.57
C PRO A 143 19.17 -10.48 2.12
N VAL A 144 18.36 -10.17 1.11
CA VAL A 144 18.31 -8.86 0.48
C VAL A 144 17.02 -8.17 0.88
N SER A 145 17.08 -7.38 1.95
CA SER A 145 15.94 -6.60 2.44
C SER A 145 15.53 -5.51 1.45
N GLY A 146 14.23 -5.34 1.25
CA GLY A 146 13.66 -4.27 0.42
C GLY A 146 13.80 -4.49 -1.09
N ALA A 147 14.27 -5.66 -1.53
CA ALA A 147 14.29 -6.02 -2.94
C ALA A 147 12.87 -5.97 -3.52
N ILE A 148 12.69 -5.30 -4.67
CA ILE A 148 11.38 -5.25 -5.34
C ILE A 148 11.30 -6.42 -6.31
N VAL A 149 10.33 -7.30 -6.09
CA VAL A 149 10.00 -8.41 -6.98
C VAL A 149 8.77 -8.03 -7.79
N ARG A 150 8.91 -8.03 -9.12
CA ARG A 150 7.86 -7.73 -10.08
C ARG A 150 7.52 -8.95 -10.92
N ILE A 151 6.23 -9.09 -11.25
CA ILE A 151 5.77 -10.04 -12.25
C ILE A 151 5.56 -9.27 -13.54
N THR A 152 6.29 -9.63 -14.59
CA THR A 152 6.03 -9.13 -15.94
C THR A 152 5.42 -10.22 -16.78
N ASP A 153 4.51 -9.85 -17.67
CA ASP A 153 4.00 -10.78 -18.65
C ASP A 153 5.12 -11.13 -19.63
N SER A 154 5.39 -12.43 -19.80
CA SER A 154 6.39 -12.94 -20.73
C SER A 154 6.10 -12.55 -22.19
N SER A 155 4.88 -12.07 -22.49
CA SER A 155 4.51 -11.66 -23.84
C SER A 155 5.13 -10.34 -24.29
N THR A 156 5.63 -9.52 -23.37
CA THR A 156 6.20 -8.21 -23.69
C THR A 156 7.71 -8.33 -23.95
N THR A 157 8.09 -9.04 -25.01
CA THR A 157 9.51 -9.20 -25.41
C THR A 157 10.10 -7.98 -26.14
N GLY A 158 9.45 -6.81 -26.07
CA GLY A 158 9.88 -5.59 -26.75
C GLY A 158 10.30 -4.52 -25.75
N THR A 159 11.38 -3.82 -26.07
CA THR A 159 12.09 -2.76 -25.33
C THR A 159 11.26 -1.52 -24.98
N GLU A 160 9.94 -1.60 -25.01
CA GLU A 160 9.01 -0.51 -24.73
C GLU A 160 8.29 -0.76 -23.40
N SER A 161 9.05 -0.69 -22.31
CA SER A 161 8.47 -0.35 -21.00
C SER A 161 8.13 1.15 -21.03
N ARG A 162 7.10 1.50 -21.78
CA ARG A 162 6.57 2.87 -21.86
C ARG A 162 5.13 2.84 -21.39
N ASN A 163 4.93 3.32 -20.16
CA ASN A 163 3.68 3.82 -19.59
C ASN A 163 2.43 3.29 -20.31
N THR A 164 2.03 2.06 -20.02
CA THR A 164 0.75 1.54 -20.49
C THR A 164 -0.35 2.40 -19.88
N ALA A 165 -0.90 3.31 -20.68
CA ALA A 165 -2.06 4.14 -20.37
C ALA A 165 -3.32 3.33 -20.04
N SER A 166 -3.25 1.98 -20.13
CA SER A 166 -4.30 1.05 -19.74
C SER A 166 -4.40 0.78 -18.24
N GLY A 167 -3.47 1.30 -17.41
CA GLY A 167 -3.57 1.17 -15.95
C GLY A 167 -3.45 -0.28 -15.44
N GLU A 168 -2.98 -1.22 -16.27
CA GLU A 168 -2.62 -2.57 -15.79
C GLU A 168 -1.50 -2.43 -14.78
N THR A 169 -1.85 -2.62 -13.52
CA THR A 169 -0.99 -2.31 -12.39
C THR A 169 0.10 -3.37 -12.30
N GLU A 170 1.35 -2.99 -12.57
CA GLU A 170 2.50 -3.84 -12.26
C GLU A 170 2.39 -4.24 -10.78
N LEU A 171 2.36 -5.55 -10.52
CA LEU A 171 2.28 -6.05 -9.15
C LEU A 171 3.70 -6.03 -8.58
N GLU A 172 4.00 -4.95 -7.86
CA GLU A 172 5.22 -4.81 -7.08
C GLU A 172 5.03 -5.38 -5.67
N PHE A 173 5.97 -6.21 -5.24
CA PHE A 173 6.08 -6.69 -3.87
C PHE A 173 7.50 -6.44 -3.37
N ALA A 174 7.65 -6.03 -2.11
CA ALA A 174 8.97 -5.83 -1.53
C ALA A 174 9.31 -7.00 -0.60
N ALA A 175 10.57 -7.46 -0.69
CA ALA A 175 11.12 -8.41 0.26
C ALA A 175 11.24 -7.76 1.65
N ASN A 176 10.86 -8.49 2.69
CA ASN A 176 10.96 -8.05 4.07
C ASN A 176 12.43 -8.05 4.55
N ARG A 177 12.66 -7.78 5.85
CA ARG A 177 14.01 -7.68 6.42
C ARG A 177 14.83 -8.97 6.35
N SER A 178 14.18 -10.11 6.22
CA SER A 178 14.79 -11.43 6.03
C SER A 178 14.93 -11.80 4.55
N GLY A 179 14.72 -10.85 3.62
CA GLY A 179 14.76 -11.09 2.18
C GLY A 179 13.55 -11.87 1.65
N GLN A 180 12.58 -12.19 2.50
CA GLN A 180 11.44 -13.02 2.11
C GLN A 180 10.34 -12.18 1.47
N PHE A 181 9.66 -12.74 0.48
CA PHE A 181 8.56 -12.09 -0.21
C PHE A 181 7.40 -13.05 -0.43
N VAL A 182 6.22 -12.47 -0.66
CA VAL A 182 5.04 -13.20 -1.13
C VAL A 182 4.36 -12.40 -2.23
N LEU A 183 4.04 -13.07 -3.33
CA LEU A 183 3.20 -12.53 -4.39
C LEU A 183 1.87 -13.26 -4.35
N TYR A 184 0.80 -12.48 -4.30
CA TYR A 184 -0.56 -12.99 -4.38
C TYR A 184 -1.13 -12.73 -5.77
N MET A 185 -1.61 -13.79 -6.40
CA MET A 185 -2.23 -13.71 -7.72
C MET A 185 -3.72 -13.91 -7.56
N ASN A 186 -4.46 -12.80 -7.48
CA ASN A 186 -5.92 -12.85 -7.52
C ASN A 186 -6.32 -13.27 -8.92
N LYS A 187 -6.82 -14.52 -9.05
CA LYS A 187 -7.36 -15.16 -10.27
C LYS A 187 -6.96 -14.45 -11.56
N PHE A 188 -5.98 -14.98 -12.30
CA PHE A 188 -5.78 -14.57 -13.68
C PHE A 188 -7.14 -14.58 -14.38
N GLU A 189 -7.56 -13.43 -14.92
CA GLU A 189 -8.67 -13.45 -15.85
C GLU A 189 -8.27 -14.45 -16.93
N LYS A 190 -9.07 -15.52 -17.10
CA LYS A 190 -8.79 -16.68 -17.98
C LYS A 190 -8.53 -16.33 -19.45
N LYS A 191 -8.52 -15.04 -19.79
CA LYS A 191 -8.15 -14.46 -21.07
C LYS A 191 -7.02 -13.43 -20.87
N LYS A 192 -5.81 -13.92 -20.61
CA LYS A 192 -4.63 -13.17 -21.04
C LYS A 192 -4.05 -13.90 -22.25
N ILE A 193 -4.07 -13.24 -23.41
CA ILE A 193 -3.44 -13.75 -24.63
C ILE A 193 -1.94 -13.66 -24.37
N ILE A 194 -1.29 -14.78 -24.11
CA ILE A 194 0.17 -14.83 -23.99
C ILE A 194 0.72 -14.75 -25.42
N GLU A 195 1.11 -13.56 -25.87
CA GLU A 195 1.81 -13.36 -27.14
C GLU A 195 3.31 -13.64 -26.95
N ILE A 196 3.78 -14.84 -27.30
CA ILE A 196 5.23 -15.10 -27.32
C ILE A 196 5.75 -14.79 -28.73
N ASN A 197 6.66 -13.82 -28.86
CA ASN A 197 7.33 -13.44 -30.12
C ASN A 197 6.37 -13.00 -31.25
N GLY A 198 5.36 -12.19 -30.94
CA GLY A 198 4.50 -11.54 -31.96
C GLY A 198 3.51 -12.47 -32.68
N LYS A 199 3.39 -13.74 -32.28
CA LYS A 199 2.33 -14.64 -32.74
C LYS A 199 1.22 -14.73 -31.69
N LYS A 200 0.02 -14.29 -32.06
CA LYS A 200 -1.22 -14.57 -31.31
C LYS A 200 -1.49 -16.06 -31.33
N LEU A 201 -1.17 -16.73 -30.23
CA LEU A 201 -1.68 -18.08 -29.98
C LEU A 201 -3.12 -17.91 -29.51
N GLY A 202 -4.08 -18.27 -30.38
CA GLY A 202 -5.52 -18.19 -30.09
C GLY A 202 -5.82 -18.77 -28.71
N GLY A 203 -6.67 -18.08 -27.95
CA GLY A 203 -6.89 -18.30 -26.52
C GLY A 203 -7.06 -19.78 -26.16
N ARG A 204 -5.94 -20.41 -25.79
CA ARG A 204 -5.95 -21.72 -25.14
C ARG A 204 -6.48 -21.50 -23.74
N LYS A 205 -7.35 -22.42 -23.29
CA LYS A 205 -7.53 -22.68 -21.85
C LYS A 205 -6.12 -22.69 -21.26
N ILE A 206 -5.83 -21.75 -20.37
CA ILE A 206 -4.58 -21.82 -19.61
C ILE A 206 -4.64 -23.16 -18.88
N ASP A 207 -3.75 -24.09 -19.22
CA ASP A 207 -3.59 -25.32 -18.46
C ASP A 207 -3.35 -24.96 -17.00
N GLN A 208 -3.65 -25.86 -16.06
CA GLN A 208 -3.48 -25.60 -14.61
C GLN A 208 -2.06 -25.13 -14.22
N LYS A 209 -1.08 -25.24 -15.12
CA LYS A 209 0.29 -24.79 -14.96
C LYS A 209 0.58 -23.62 -15.89
N SER A 210 1.17 -22.56 -15.35
CA SER A 210 1.67 -21.40 -16.11
C SER A 210 3.13 -21.14 -15.74
N VAL A 211 3.91 -20.59 -16.67
CA VAL A 211 5.28 -20.13 -16.38
C VAL A 211 5.25 -18.61 -16.30
N LEU A 212 5.77 -18.05 -15.21
CA LEU A 212 5.91 -16.61 -15.01
C LEU A 212 7.38 -16.24 -14.99
N ARG A 213 7.70 -15.05 -15.47
CA ARG A 213 9.02 -14.46 -15.30
C ARG A 213 8.99 -13.45 -14.17
N LEU A 214 9.74 -13.72 -13.13
CA LEU A 214 9.95 -12.83 -11.98
C LEU A 214 11.17 -11.96 -12.25
N TRP A 215 11.01 -10.66 -12.07
CA TRP A 215 12.11 -9.71 -12.13
C TRP A 215 12.38 -9.16 -10.74
N THR A 216 13.62 -9.26 -10.30
CA THR A 216 14.09 -8.57 -9.10
C THR A 216 14.80 -7.30 -9.51
N ILE A 217 14.37 -6.17 -8.98
CA ILE A 217 14.93 -4.86 -9.25
C ILE A 217 15.60 -4.35 -7.98
N LEU A 218 16.90 -4.10 -8.08
CA LEU A 218 17.67 -3.31 -7.13
C LEU A 218 18.26 -2.08 -7.82
N PRO A 219 18.67 -1.05 -7.07
CA PRO A 219 19.27 0.17 -7.65
C PRO A 219 20.46 -0.08 -8.59
N VAL A 220 21.17 -1.22 -8.45
CA VAL A 220 22.42 -1.50 -9.17
C VAL A 220 22.34 -2.77 -10.03
N LEU A 221 21.39 -3.68 -9.77
CA LEU A 221 21.31 -4.99 -10.43
C LEU A 221 19.87 -5.38 -10.69
N SER A 222 19.63 -6.07 -11.81
CA SER A 222 18.36 -6.74 -12.08
C SER A 222 18.62 -8.17 -12.51
N ASN A 223 17.82 -9.11 -12.00
CA ASN A 223 17.87 -10.51 -12.39
C ASN A 223 16.45 -10.98 -12.73
N ALA A 224 16.33 -11.84 -13.74
CA ALA A 224 15.08 -12.44 -14.16
C ALA A 224 15.13 -13.96 -13.91
N ARG A 225 14.11 -14.49 -13.23
CA ARG A 225 13.95 -15.92 -12.97
C ARG A 225 12.60 -16.40 -13.44
N GLU A 226 12.58 -17.47 -14.23
CA GLU A 226 11.33 -18.14 -14.60
C GLU A 226 10.87 -19.06 -13.47
N VAL A 227 9.59 -18.99 -13.14
CA VAL A 227 8.95 -19.75 -12.08
C VAL A 227 7.68 -20.38 -12.62
N GLN A 228 7.60 -21.71 -12.53
CA GLN A 228 6.39 -22.43 -12.87
C GLN A 228 5.40 -22.36 -11.69
N ILE A 229 4.20 -21.89 -11.96
CA ILE A 229 3.12 -21.79 -10.99
C ILE A 229 1.99 -22.75 -11.33
N GLU A 230 1.27 -23.17 -10.30
CA GLU A 230 0.04 -23.92 -10.43
C GLU A 230 -1.10 -23.18 -9.71
N TYR A 231 -2.25 -23.09 -10.38
CA TYR A 231 -3.40 -22.36 -9.83
C TYR A 231 -3.88 -22.96 -8.52
N GLY A 232 -4.13 -22.07 -7.55
CA GLY A 232 -4.59 -22.40 -6.22
C GLY A 232 -3.55 -23.10 -5.35
N LYS A 233 -2.28 -23.09 -5.77
CA LYS A 233 -1.15 -23.61 -5.00
C LYS A 233 -0.14 -22.52 -4.65
N THR A 234 0.71 -22.85 -3.69
CA THR A 234 1.87 -22.06 -3.31
C THR A 234 3.10 -22.64 -4.01
N THR A 235 3.78 -21.82 -4.80
CA THR A 235 5.11 -22.12 -5.35
C THR A 235 6.18 -21.44 -4.49
N TYR A 236 7.28 -22.15 -4.24
CA TYR A 236 8.45 -21.61 -3.55
C TYR A 236 9.59 -21.34 -4.54
N THR A 237 10.30 -20.24 -4.37
CA THR A 237 11.47 -19.89 -5.20
C THR A 237 12.52 -19.12 -4.41
N THR A 238 13.77 -19.19 -4.85
CA THR A 238 14.86 -18.33 -4.36
C THR A 238 15.32 -17.46 -5.51
N ILE A 239 15.64 -16.19 -5.31
CA ILE A 239 16.24 -15.34 -6.35
C ILE A 239 17.61 -14.92 -5.87
N GLU A 240 18.64 -15.44 -6.54
CA GLU A 240 20.03 -15.05 -6.30
C GLU A 240 20.36 -13.83 -7.18
N ILE A 241 20.91 -12.80 -6.55
CA ILE A 241 21.34 -11.56 -7.21
C ILE A 241 22.84 -11.31 -7.06
#